data_AF-A0A7X6YE07-F1
#
_entry.id   AF-A0A7X6YE07-F1
#
_cell.length_a   1.000
_cell.length_b   1.000
_cell.length_c   1.000
_cell.angle_alpha   90.00
_cell.angle_beta   90.00
_cell.angle_gamma   90.00
#
_symmetry.space_group_name_H-M   'P 1'
#
loop_
_entity.id
_entity.type
_entity.pdbx_description
1 polymer ?
#
loop_
_entity_poly.entity_id
_entity_poly.type
_entity_poly.pdbx_seq_one_letter_code
_entity_poly.pdbx_strand_id
1 'polypeptide(L)'
;VYADQVIRRDGQSYAAPIWGSGTTNIVRDAPTWLDGHPVNGASNGFRGTLQLADGELRVADLPPPPGPEAVPAAGRSAWFDPSQTNRVVLGKTYTPTRPLTVAGLLDRESEGLYLLGTCSGTNTTQFDRRPWLAAAAGPRGETLHWLDYQNIYDESRGNTLRMMRDLSKLGTEYTQNTVTNVRTGFIVLDSSRGGGVPITYNVYADQVIRRDGQSYAAPIWGSGTTNIVRDAPTWLDGQPVNGASNGFRATEELLSFQADGVFQAGYFGFFGGDNPATPNRERLGEIILFESALDDAAHAGIEAYLMSKWLGKARDGYTDFSGASVDGTGTVAATTPDRLPAFAETFSGTVTLSTDTFDLTLGTNALGQATVSPSLAIPGTLAVAAGGTVNLTFAARLPAGLYPLITCGAFAGEGFADWTLAVSGDVPVGDVTLVQSAGTLSARIASVGTLLFLQ
;
A
#
# COMPACT_ATOMS: atom_id res chain seq x y z
N VAL A 1 -21.65 3.18 0.24
CA VAL A 1 -22.84 3.54 1.07
C VAL A 1 -23.03 2.49 2.14
N TYR A 2 -22.61 2.78 3.38
CA TYR A 2 -23.18 2.31 4.64
C TYR A 2 -22.42 3.02 5.77
N ALA A 3 -22.91 4.19 6.17
CA ALA A 3 -22.55 4.81 7.45
C ALA A 3 -23.84 5.31 8.09
N ASP A 4 -24.72 4.35 8.34
CA ASP A 4 -25.83 4.50 9.27
C ASP A 4 -25.92 3.19 10.06
N GLN A 5 -24.84 2.88 10.80
CA GLN A 5 -24.86 1.82 11.81
C GLN A 5 -24.51 2.41 13.16
N VAL A 6 -25.49 3.08 13.75
CA VAL A 6 -25.66 3.03 15.20
C VAL A 6 -26.11 1.60 15.53
N ILE A 7 -25.18 0.71 15.91
CA ILE A 7 -25.57 -0.59 16.48
C ILE A 7 -26.15 -0.32 17.86
N ARG A 8 -27.48 -0.16 17.95
CA ARG A 8 -28.18 -0.18 19.23
C ARG A 8 -28.38 -1.63 19.65
N ARG A 9 -27.54 -2.13 20.54
CA ARG A 9 -27.87 -3.29 21.37
C ARG A 9 -28.01 -2.79 22.81
N ASP A 10 -29.21 -2.94 23.37
CA ASP A 10 -29.49 -2.77 24.81
C ASP A 10 -29.27 -1.36 25.42
N GLY A 11 -29.46 -0.29 24.65
CA GLY A 11 -29.52 1.07 25.18
C GLY A 11 -28.17 1.70 25.58
N GLN A 12 -27.07 1.02 25.31
CA GLN A 12 -25.70 1.55 25.38
C GLN A 12 -25.25 1.97 23.98
N SER A 13 -24.66 3.17 23.85
CA SER A 13 -24.13 3.66 22.56
C SER A 13 -22.69 3.18 22.41
N TYR A 14 -22.42 2.26 21.49
CA TYR A 14 -21.06 1.85 21.15
C TYR A 14 -20.58 2.63 19.93
N ALA A 15 -19.33 3.06 20.00
CA ALA A 15 -18.69 3.85 18.97
C ALA A 15 -18.25 2.92 17.81
N ALA A 16 -18.67 3.22 16.58
CA ALA A 16 -18.43 2.36 15.42
C ALA A 16 -17.13 2.77 14.70
N PRO A 17 -16.27 1.81 14.28
CA PRO A 17 -15.10 2.11 13.49
C PRO A 17 -15.50 2.74 12.15
N ILE A 18 -14.77 3.77 11.72
CA ILE A 18 -14.96 4.44 10.43
C ILE A 18 -14.08 3.78 9.37
N TRP A 19 -14.72 3.33 8.28
CA TRP A 19 -14.06 2.65 7.18
C TRP A 19 -14.80 2.88 5.86
N GLY A 20 -14.12 2.76 4.72
CA GLY A 20 -14.72 2.89 3.39
C GLY A 20 -14.52 4.28 2.76
N SER A 21 -15.48 4.74 1.95
CA SER A 21 -15.36 6.03 1.25
C SER A 21 -16.64 6.85 1.15
N GLY A 22 -16.50 8.16 0.97
CA GLY A 22 -17.60 9.13 0.78
C GLY A 22 -17.59 10.29 1.78
N THR A 23 -18.74 10.95 1.97
CA THR A 23 -18.94 11.95 3.02
C THR A 23 -19.65 11.31 4.21
N THR A 24 -19.07 11.40 5.41
CA THR A 24 -19.63 10.84 6.64
C THR A 24 -19.77 11.92 7.70
N ASN A 25 -20.96 12.07 8.28
CA ASN A 25 -21.21 12.99 9.38
C ASN A 25 -20.92 12.28 10.72
N ILE A 26 -20.02 12.84 11.52
CA ILE A 26 -19.68 12.35 12.86
C ILE A 26 -20.34 13.29 13.87
N VAL A 27 -21.47 12.83 14.42
CA VAL A 27 -22.30 13.59 15.39
C VAL A 27 -22.11 13.16 16.85
N ARG A 28 -21.28 12.12 17.09
CA ARG A 28 -20.83 11.60 18.41
C ARG A 28 -19.50 10.85 18.24
N ASP A 29 -18.77 10.62 19.33
CA ASP A 29 -17.46 9.93 19.36
C ASP A 29 -17.40 8.73 18.42
N ALA A 30 -16.46 8.75 17.48
CA ALA A 30 -16.21 7.67 16.54
C ALA A 30 -14.71 7.33 16.56
N PRO A 31 -14.29 6.28 17.29
CA PRO A 31 -12.94 5.79 17.22
C PRO A 31 -12.75 5.13 15.86
N THR A 32 -11.54 5.22 15.32
CA THR A 32 -11.19 4.49 14.08
C THR A 32 -10.93 3.00 14.33
N TRP A 33 -11.21 2.51 15.55
CA TRP A 33 -10.94 1.15 16.02
C TRP A 33 -11.92 0.72 17.12
N LEU A 34 -12.20 -0.58 17.25
CA LEU A 34 -12.94 -1.17 18.37
C LEU A 34 -11.96 -1.93 19.25
N ASP A 35 -11.92 -1.61 20.54
CA ASP A 35 -11.05 -2.26 21.54
C ASP A 35 -11.10 -3.80 21.43
N GLY A 36 -9.99 -4.39 20.97
CA GLY A 36 -9.63 -5.79 21.19
C GLY A 36 -10.38 -6.85 20.36
N HIS A 37 -11.20 -6.48 19.38
CA HIS A 37 -11.91 -7.46 18.54
C HIS A 37 -11.82 -7.13 17.04
N PRO A 38 -11.27 -8.03 16.20
CA PRO A 38 -11.33 -7.86 14.76
C PRO A 38 -12.78 -7.92 14.29
N VAL A 39 -13.26 -6.85 13.65
CA VAL A 39 -14.50 -6.93 12.89
C VAL A 39 -14.13 -7.60 11.57
N ASN A 40 -14.53 -8.86 11.38
CA ASN A 40 -14.31 -9.61 10.14
C ASN A 40 -14.65 -8.74 8.92
N GLY A 41 -13.61 -8.35 8.16
CA GLY A 41 -13.76 -7.60 6.91
C GLY A 41 -13.79 -6.06 7.04
N ALA A 42 -13.61 -5.47 8.23
CA ALA A 42 -13.47 -4.02 8.36
C ALA A 42 -12.03 -3.57 8.09
N SER A 43 -11.82 -2.77 7.06
CA SER A 43 -10.52 -2.12 6.79
C SER A 43 -10.30 -0.95 7.75
N ASN A 44 -9.13 -0.83 8.39
CA ASN A 44 -8.76 0.35 9.19
C ASN A 44 -8.37 1.56 8.31
N GLY A 45 -9.20 1.90 7.33
CA GLY A 45 -8.91 2.99 6.40
C GLY A 45 -10.17 3.66 5.87
N PHE A 46 -10.08 4.97 5.68
CA PHE A 46 -11.17 5.80 5.15
C PHE A 46 -10.66 6.77 4.08
N ARG A 47 -11.47 6.98 3.03
CA ARG A 47 -11.20 7.92 1.95
C ARG A 47 -12.40 8.83 1.68
N GLY A 48 -12.23 10.14 1.80
CA GLY A 48 -13.32 11.11 1.60
C GLY A 48 -13.41 12.09 2.75
N THR A 49 -14.59 12.70 2.94
CA THR A 49 -14.77 13.79 3.91
C THR A 49 -15.45 13.31 5.18
N LEU A 50 -14.83 13.56 6.33
CA LEU A 50 -15.42 13.39 7.66
C LEU A 50 -15.89 14.75 8.16
N GLN A 51 -17.20 14.96 8.21
CA GLN A 51 -17.80 16.18 8.72
C GLN A 51 -18.03 16.04 10.22
N LEU A 52 -17.30 16.79 11.03
CA LEU A 52 -17.53 16.88 12.47
C LEU A 52 -18.60 17.94 12.75
N ALA A 53 -19.50 17.62 13.68
CA ALA A 53 -20.46 18.56 14.26
C ALA A 53 -20.39 18.48 15.79
N ASP A 54 -19.30 19.02 16.33
CA ASP A 54 -18.86 19.01 17.73
C ASP A 54 -18.47 17.62 18.30
N GLY A 55 -18.43 16.60 17.45
CA GLY A 55 -17.99 15.23 17.81
C GLY A 55 -16.47 15.06 17.85
N GLU A 56 -16.01 13.93 18.40
CA GLU A 56 -14.60 13.55 18.44
C GLU A 56 -14.28 12.42 17.43
N LEU A 57 -13.25 12.63 16.60
CA LEU A 57 -12.57 11.62 15.81
C LEU A 57 -11.28 11.22 16.52
N ARG A 58 -11.17 9.96 16.97
CA ARG A 58 -9.93 9.42 17.53
C ARG A 58 -9.20 8.59 16.49
N VAL A 59 -8.06 9.08 16.05
CA VAL A 59 -7.18 8.38 15.10
C VAL A 59 -6.39 7.31 15.85
N ALA A 60 -6.45 6.08 15.37
CA ALA A 60 -5.76 4.94 15.95
C ALA A 60 -4.25 5.15 15.96
N ASP A 61 -3.61 4.74 17.07
CA ASP A 61 -2.16 4.74 17.20
C ASP A 61 -1.54 3.49 16.56
N LEU A 62 -1.69 3.41 15.23
CA LEU A 62 -1.17 2.33 14.40
C LEU A 62 -0.30 2.91 13.28
N PRO A 63 0.79 2.24 12.86
CA PRO A 63 1.61 2.65 11.71
C PRO A 63 0.79 2.81 10.42
N PRO A 64 1.16 3.73 9.50
CA PRO A 64 0.56 3.70 8.18
C PRO A 64 1.07 2.45 7.45
N PRO A 65 0.33 1.93 6.45
CA PRO A 65 0.87 0.90 5.60
C PRO A 65 2.19 1.36 4.96
N PRO A 66 3.25 0.55 5.00
CA PRO A 66 4.53 0.91 4.44
C PRO A 66 4.48 0.91 2.90
N GLY A 67 5.51 1.45 2.28
CA GLY A 67 5.73 1.39 0.85
C GLY A 67 6.52 0.15 0.41
N PRO A 68 7.02 0.14 -0.84
CA PRO A 68 7.79 -0.98 -1.39
C PRO A 68 9.07 -1.31 -0.61
N GLU A 69 9.58 -0.38 0.20
CA GLU A 69 10.73 -0.59 1.09
C GLU A 69 10.48 -1.68 2.16
N ALA A 70 9.23 -2.04 2.44
CA ALA A 70 8.90 -3.17 3.31
C ALA A 70 9.24 -4.54 2.70
N VAL A 71 9.55 -4.60 1.40
CA VAL A 71 9.88 -5.86 0.71
C VAL A 71 11.40 -6.09 0.80
N PRO A 72 11.89 -7.02 1.63
CA PRO A 72 13.32 -7.23 1.79
C PRO A 72 13.95 -7.84 0.55
N ALA A 73 15.21 -7.51 0.28
CA ALA A 73 15.98 -8.14 -0.80
C ALA A 73 16.49 -9.54 -0.42
N ALA A 74 16.73 -9.79 0.86
CA ALA A 74 17.22 -11.08 1.35
C ALA A 74 16.19 -12.19 1.09
N GLY A 75 16.62 -13.27 0.44
CA GLY A 75 15.77 -14.43 0.13
C GLY A 75 14.67 -14.16 -0.92
N ARG A 76 14.60 -12.96 -1.50
CA ARG A 76 13.64 -12.64 -2.57
C ARG A 76 14.06 -13.29 -3.87
N SER A 77 13.15 -14.06 -4.45
CA SER A 77 13.40 -14.85 -5.66
C SER A 77 12.81 -14.23 -6.92
N ALA A 78 11.71 -13.47 -6.78
CA ALA A 78 11.10 -12.71 -7.87
C ALA A 78 10.21 -11.57 -7.34
N TRP A 79 10.12 -10.48 -8.10
CA TRP A 79 9.22 -9.36 -7.86
C TRP A 79 8.71 -8.79 -9.18
N PHE A 80 7.44 -9.03 -9.50
CA PHE A 80 6.81 -8.52 -10.71
C PHE A 80 5.71 -7.51 -10.36
N ASP A 81 5.85 -6.28 -10.85
CA ASP A 81 4.86 -5.22 -10.66
C ASP A 81 4.41 -4.68 -12.03
N PRO A 82 3.24 -5.10 -12.55
CA PRO A 82 2.74 -4.62 -13.84
C PRO A 82 2.50 -3.10 -13.88
N SER A 83 2.40 -2.42 -12.73
CA SER A 83 2.30 -0.96 -12.66
C SER A 83 3.64 -0.23 -12.84
N GLN A 84 4.77 -0.94 -12.78
CA GLN A 84 6.07 -0.42 -13.25
C GLN A 84 6.12 -0.53 -14.77
N THR A 85 5.42 0.37 -15.48
CA THR A 85 5.23 0.27 -16.93
C THR A 85 6.53 0.32 -17.73
N ASN A 86 7.62 0.87 -17.18
CA ASN A 86 8.97 0.79 -17.73
C ASN A 86 9.58 -0.63 -17.70
N ARG A 87 9.02 -1.56 -16.93
CA ARG A 87 9.37 -2.99 -16.87
C ARG A 87 8.48 -3.86 -17.76
N VAL A 88 7.45 -3.27 -18.39
CA VAL A 88 6.53 -3.99 -19.28
C VAL A 88 7.01 -3.89 -20.72
N VAL A 89 7.24 -5.04 -21.34
CA VAL A 89 7.49 -5.16 -22.78
C VAL A 89 6.16 -5.46 -23.48
N LEU A 90 5.64 -4.47 -24.19
CA LEU A 90 4.37 -4.59 -24.91
C LEU A 90 4.51 -5.36 -26.22
N GLY A 91 3.42 -6.05 -26.60
CA GLY A 91 3.29 -6.86 -27.79
C GLY A 91 3.22 -6.11 -29.12
N LYS A 92 3.28 -4.77 -29.10
CA LYS A 92 3.17 -3.92 -30.30
C LYS A 92 4.25 -4.17 -31.35
N THR A 93 5.39 -4.72 -30.96
CA THR A 93 6.54 -5.00 -31.84
C THR A 93 6.62 -6.45 -32.29
N TYR A 94 5.71 -7.32 -31.82
CA TYR A 94 5.76 -8.76 -32.05
C TYR A 94 4.51 -9.22 -32.78
N THR A 95 4.64 -10.27 -33.59
CA THR A 95 3.53 -10.79 -34.39
C THR A 95 2.80 -11.91 -33.62
N PRO A 96 1.45 -11.92 -33.59
CA PRO A 96 0.55 -10.90 -34.13
C PRO A 96 0.67 -9.57 -33.37
N THR A 97 0.60 -8.44 -34.09
CA THR A 97 0.69 -7.12 -33.46
C THR A 97 -0.51 -6.86 -32.57
N ARG A 98 -0.29 -6.86 -31.25
CA ARG A 98 -1.32 -6.63 -30.23
C ARG A 98 -0.80 -5.60 -29.21
N PRO A 99 -1.10 -4.29 -29.40
CA PRO A 99 -0.39 -3.22 -28.69
C PRO A 99 -0.46 -3.26 -27.16
N LEU A 100 -1.51 -3.87 -26.59
CA LEU A 100 -1.73 -3.96 -25.15
C LEU A 100 -1.34 -5.31 -24.55
N THR A 101 -0.92 -6.29 -25.37
CA THR A 101 -0.49 -7.59 -24.82
C THR A 101 0.88 -7.48 -24.17
N VAL A 102 1.16 -8.30 -23.17
CA VAL A 102 2.42 -8.35 -22.45
C VAL A 102 3.29 -9.43 -23.06
N ALA A 103 4.30 -9.04 -23.85
CA ALA A 103 5.32 -9.96 -24.36
C ALA A 103 6.36 -10.30 -23.29
N GLY A 104 6.56 -9.39 -22.33
CA GLY A 104 7.44 -9.60 -21.18
C GLY A 104 7.07 -8.68 -20.02
N LEU A 105 7.18 -9.17 -18.79
CA LEU A 105 7.22 -8.33 -17.58
C LEU A 105 8.53 -8.63 -16.85
N LEU A 106 9.46 -7.68 -16.87
CA LEU A 106 10.73 -7.80 -16.18
C LEU A 106 10.50 -7.77 -14.67
N ASP A 107 11.33 -8.52 -13.94
CA ASP A 107 11.45 -8.36 -12.50
C ASP A 107 11.77 -6.90 -12.15
N ARG A 108 11.29 -6.41 -11.00
CA ARG A 108 11.40 -5.01 -10.59
C ARG A 108 12.84 -4.57 -10.38
N GLU A 109 13.71 -5.48 -9.95
CA GLU A 109 15.10 -5.18 -9.59
C GLU A 109 16.14 -5.97 -10.40
N SER A 110 15.71 -7.01 -11.13
CA SER A 110 16.58 -7.80 -12.00
C SER A 110 16.31 -7.57 -13.48
N GLU A 111 17.36 -7.37 -14.27
CA GLU A 111 17.29 -7.40 -15.74
C GLU A 111 17.30 -8.82 -16.33
N GLY A 112 17.66 -9.81 -15.51
CA GLY A 112 17.89 -11.20 -15.95
C GLY A 112 16.76 -12.16 -15.61
N LEU A 113 15.67 -11.69 -15.01
CA LEU A 113 14.48 -12.49 -14.66
C LEU A 113 13.23 -11.77 -15.17
N TYR A 114 12.34 -12.50 -15.83
CA TYR A 114 11.12 -11.93 -16.37
C TYR A 114 10.03 -12.98 -16.56
N LEU A 115 8.81 -12.50 -16.72
CA LEU A 115 7.65 -13.27 -17.14
C LEU A 115 7.46 -13.12 -18.65
N LEU A 116 7.71 -14.18 -19.42
CA LEU A 116 7.53 -14.26 -20.87
C LEU A 116 6.06 -14.51 -21.22
N GLY A 117 5.51 -13.64 -22.06
CA GLY A 117 4.29 -13.91 -22.81
C GLY A 117 4.65 -14.41 -24.21
N THR A 118 4.18 -15.60 -24.54
CA THR A 118 4.53 -16.29 -25.79
C THR A 118 3.59 -15.89 -26.94
N CYS A 119 4.14 -15.63 -28.13
CA CYS A 119 3.39 -15.39 -29.36
C CYS A 119 4.08 -16.06 -30.58
N SER A 120 3.32 -16.52 -31.58
CA SER A 120 3.87 -17.08 -32.83
C SER A 120 3.67 -16.14 -34.02
N GLY A 121 4.67 -16.14 -34.91
CA GLY A 121 4.91 -15.05 -35.85
C GLY A 121 4.16 -15.06 -37.17
N THR A 122 3.70 -16.17 -37.75
CA THR A 122 3.28 -16.12 -39.17
C THR A 122 2.34 -17.22 -39.69
N ASN A 123 1.85 -18.17 -38.89
CA ASN A 123 0.92 -19.19 -39.39
C ASN A 123 -0.33 -19.37 -38.52
N THR A 124 -1.45 -19.58 -39.19
CA THR A 124 -2.80 -19.14 -38.82
C THR A 124 -3.52 -19.97 -37.75
N THR A 125 -2.84 -20.65 -36.82
CA THR A 125 -3.58 -21.40 -35.78
C THR A 125 -2.96 -21.55 -34.38
N GLN A 126 -1.72 -21.13 -34.07
CA GLN A 126 -1.06 -21.86 -32.96
C GLN A 126 -0.87 -21.18 -31.57
N PHE A 127 -0.30 -20.00 -31.31
CA PHE A 127 0.05 -19.67 -29.90
C PHE A 127 0.19 -18.18 -29.49
N ASP A 128 -0.81 -17.30 -29.60
CA ASP A 128 -0.78 -16.07 -28.77
C ASP A 128 -1.30 -16.39 -27.37
N ARG A 129 -0.42 -16.30 -26.37
CA ARG A 129 -0.73 -16.58 -24.95
C ARG A 129 -0.44 -15.38 -24.07
N ARG A 130 -0.20 -14.22 -24.66
CA ARG A 130 0.15 -13.02 -23.91
C ARG A 130 -1.12 -12.49 -23.22
N PRO A 131 -1.13 -12.35 -21.87
CA PRO A 131 -2.18 -11.57 -21.23
C PRO A 131 -2.09 -10.12 -21.69
N TRP A 132 -3.13 -9.33 -21.47
CA TRP A 132 -3.06 -7.90 -21.73
C TRP A 132 -2.78 -7.10 -20.47
N LEU A 133 -2.19 -5.92 -20.67
CA LEU A 133 -1.98 -4.94 -19.63
C LEU A 133 -3.24 -4.06 -19.50
N ALA A 134 -4.01 -4.27 -18.43
CA ALA A 134 -5.26 -3.57 -18.18
C ALA A 134 -5.04 -2.42 -17.21
N ALA A 135 -5.17 -1.17 -17.69
CA ALA A 135 -5.21 -0.03 -16.80
C ALA A 135 -6.54 0.00 -16.03
N ALA A 136 -6.46 0.24 -14.73
CA ALA A 136 -7.59 0.43 -13.84
C ALA A 136 -7.30 1.58 -12.86
N ALA A 137 -8.34 2.26 -12.41
CA ALA A 137 -8.20 3.21 -11.32
C ALA A 137 -7.84 2.43 -10.05
N GLY A 138 -6.71 2.80 -9.45
CA GLY A 138 -6.30 2.32 -8.15
C GLY A 138 -7.14 2.97 -7.04
N PRO A 139 -7.08 2.40 -5.83
CA PRO A 139 -7.85 2.85 -4.69
C PRO A 139 -7.47 4.26 -4.21
N ARG A 140 -6.31 4.79 -4.61
CA ARG A 140 -5.82 6.13 -4.25
C ARG A 140 -5.92 7.11 -5.42
N GLY A 141 -6.59 6.73 -6.51
CA GLY A 141 -6.76 7.53 -7.72
C GLY A 141 -5.59 7.46 -8.71
N GLU A 142 -4.52 6.75 -8.36
CA GLU A 142 -3.45 6.39 -9.29
C GLU A 142 -3.96 5.43 -10.37
N THR A 143 -3.27 5.34 -11.51
CA THR A 143 -3.55 4.27 -12.48
C THR A 143 -2.71 3.05 -12.13
N LEU A 144 -3.36 1.95 -11.74
CA LEU A 144 -2.73 0.64 -11.59
C LEU A 144 -2.91 -0.18 -12.87
N HIS A 145 -1.96 -1.04 -13.15
CA HIS A 145 -1.99 -1.91 -14.32
C HIS A 145 -2.07 -3.36 -13.89
N TRP A 146 -3.00 -4.12 -14.45
CA TRP A 146 -3.21 -5.52 -14.14
C TRP A 146 -2.83 -6.40 -15.33
N LEU A 147 -2.29 -7.58 -15.05
CA LEU A 147 -2.16 -8.66 -16.02
C LEU A 147 -3.52 -9.35 -16.14
N ASP A 148 -4.27 -9.05 -17.20
CA ASP A 148 -5.57 -9.65 -17.42
C ASP A 148 -5.44 -10.86 -18.35
N TYR A 149 -5.80 -12.02 -17.81
CA TYR A 149 -5.73 -13.29 -18.53
C TYR A 149 -7.01 -13.58 -19.32
N GLN A 150 -7.96 -12.64 -19.35
CA GLN A 150 -9.09 -12.72 -20.26
C GLN A 150 -8.61 -12.83 -21.72
N ASN A 151 -9.27 -13.70 -22.49
CA ASN A 151 -9.06 -13.75 -23.93
C ASN A 151 -10.09 -12.87 -24.64
N ILE A 152 -9.65 -11.74 -25.20
CA ILE A 152 -10.46 -10.84 -26.04
C ILE A 152 -10.27 -11.07 -27.54
N TYR A 153 -9.31 -11.93 -27.90
CA TYR A 153 -9.01 -12.23 -29.29
C TYR A 153 -9.62 -13.57 -29.74
N ASP A 154 -10.42 -14.20 -28.87
CA ASP A 154 -11.20 -15.42 -29.13
C ASP A 154 -10.33 -16.62 -29.58
N GLU A 155 -9.18 -16.79 -28.92
CA GLU A 155 -8.21 -17.86 -29.21
C GLU A 155 -8.32 -19.04 -28.22
N SER A 156 -8.08 -20.27 -28.71
CA SER A 156 -8.36 -21.51 -27.98
C SER A 156 -7.21 -22.08 -27.12
N ARG A 157 -6.25 -21.23 -26.72
CA ARG A 157 -4.96 -21.68 -26.14
C ARG A 157 -4.62 -21.10 -24.78
N GLY A 158 -5.48 -20.25 -24.23
CA GLY A 158 -5.33 -19.61 -22.91
C GLY A 158 -4.18 -18.60 -22.86
N ASN A 159 -4.27 -17.68 -21.88
CA ASN A 159 -3.19 -16.74 -21.58
C ASN A 159 -2.32 -17.30 -20.46
N THR A 160 -1.00 -17.22 -20.60
CA THR A 160 -0.04 -17.66 -19.58
C THR A 160 1.21 -16.81 -19.63
N LEU A 161 1.77 -16.51 -18.47
CA LEU A 161 3.11 -15.96 -18.34
C LEU A 161 4.05 -16.99 -17.73
N ARG A 162 5.31 -16.97 -18.20
CA ARG A 162 6.29 -18.01 -17.91
C ARG A 162 7.57 -17.38 -17.41
N MET A 163 8.11 -17.87 -16.31
CA MET A 163 9.35 -17.34 -15.79
C MET A 163 10.53 -17.71 -16.70
N MET A 164 11.40 -16.75 -16.97
CA MET A 164 12.48 -16.85 -17.97
C MET A 164 13.69 -16.01 -17.59
N ARG A 165 14.86 -16.37 -18.12
CA ARG A 165 16.11 -15.61 -17.94
C ARG A 165 16.81 -15.18 -19.24
N ASP A 166 16.48 -15.81 -20.36
CA ASP A 166 17.06 -15.49 -21.66
C ASP A 166 16.17 -14.47 -22.39
N LEU A 167 16.60 -13.21 -22.43
CA LEU A 167 15.87 -12.11 -23.10
C LEU A 167 15.73 -12.31 -24.61
N SER A 168 16.56 -13.15 -25.25
CA SER A 168 16.42 -13.45 -26.69
C SER A 168 15.11 -14.18 -27.03
N LYS A 169 14.39 -14.67 -26.01
CA LYS A 169 13.11 -15.37 -26.16
C LYS A 169 11.90 -14.44 -26.14
N LEU A 170 12.07 -13.15 -25.84
CA LEU A 170 10.98 -12.17 -25.88
C LEU A 170 10.35 -12.12 -27.29
N GLY A 171 9.01 -12.24 -27.33
CA GLY A 171 8.25 -12.22 -28.58
C GLY A 171 8.40 -13.46 -29.47
N THR A 172 8.97 -14.54 -28.93
CA THR A 172 9.11 -15.82 -29.63
C THR A 172 8.01 -16.80 -29.20
N GLU A 173 7.91 -17.93 -29.92
CA GLU A 173 7.02 -19.04 -29.57
C GLU A 173 7.57 -19.96 -28.47
N TYR A 174 8.68 -19.57 -27.82
CA TYR A 174 9.34 -20.39 -26.81
C TYR A 174 8.40 -20.72 -25.64
N THR A 175 8.37 -21.99 -25.24
CA THR A 175 7.38 -22.50 -24.29
C THR A 175 7.88 -23.14 -23.02
N GLN A 176 9.19 -23.40 -22.95
CA GLN A 176 9.82 -23.87 -21.73
C GLN A 176 10.03 -22.70 -20.78
N ASN A 177 9.91 -22.95 -19.49
CA ASN A 177 10.15 -21.97 -18.44
C ASN A 177 11.45 -22.28 -17.68
N THR A 178 11.98 -21.27 -17.02
CA THR A 178 12.81 -21.45 -15.83
C THR A 178 11.89 -21.56 -14.62
N VAL A 179 12.26 -22.36 -13.62
CA VAL A 179 11.58 -22.37 -12.32
C VAL A 179 12.41 -21.63 -11.29
N THR A 180 11.74 -21.04 -10.30
CA THR A 180 12.36 -20.52 -9.09
C THR A 180 11.90 -21.30 -7.88
N ASN A 181 12.76 -21.31 -6.86
CA ASN A 181 12.42 -21.81 -5.54
C ASN A 181 11.48 -20.81 -4.85
N VAL A 182 10.42 -21.32 -4.24
CA VAL A 182 9.42 -20.55 -3.52
C VAL A 182 9.13 -21.22 -2.19
N ARG A 183 9.08 -20.42 -1.14
CA ARG A 183 8.62 -20.78 0.19
C ARG A 183 7.58 -19.78 0.70
N THR A 184 7.77 -18.49 0.48
CA THR A 184 6.77 -17.46 0.81
C THR A 184 6.35 -16.73 -0.45
N GLY A 185 5.06 -16.42 -0.60
CA GLY A 185 4.56 -15.73 -1.79
C GLY A 185 3.42 -14.77 -1.46
N PHE A 186 3.38 -13.68 -2.22
CA PHE A 186 2.34 -12.65 -2.19
C PHE A 186 1.87 -12.38 -3.61
N ILE A 187 0.57 -12.52 -3.86
CA ILE A 187 -0.02 -12.38 -5.19
C ILE A 187 -1.30 -11.56 -5.05
N VAL A 188 -1.26 -10.34 -5.55
CA VAL A 188 -2.47 -9.53 -5.70
C VAL A 188 -3.25 -10.07 -6.90
N LEU A 189 -4.54 -10.30 -6.71
CA LEU A 189 -5.39 -10.86 -7.76
C LEU A 189 -6.84 -10.35 -7.69
N ASP A 190 -7.53 -10.36 -8.82
CA ASP A 190 -8.98 -10.20 -8.93
C ASP A 190 -9.61 -11.56 -9.21
N SER A 191 -10.28 -12.11 -8.20
CA SER A 191 -10.90 -13.43 -8.27
C SER A 191 -12.35 -13.42 -8.76
N SER A 192 -12.94 -12.25 -9.03
CA SER A 192 -14.35 -12.08 -9.42
C SER A 192 -14.76 -12.88 -10.66
N ARG A 193 -13.79 -13.29 -11.46
CA ARG A 193 -13.93 -14.04 -12.70
C ARG A 193 -13.42 -15.48 -12.56
N GLY A 194 -13.66 -16.13 -11.42
CA GLY A 194 -13.33 -17.55 -11.20
C GLY A 194 -12.00 -17.82 -10.50
N GLY A 195 -11.22 -16.78 -10.20
CA GLY A 195 -10.03 -16.88 -9.35
C GLY A 195 -8.78 -17.54 -9.94
N GLY A 196 -8.86 -18.14 -11.13
CA GLY A 196 -7.70 -18.63 -11.89
C GLY A 196 -6.75 -19.58 -11.15
N VAL A 197 -5.49 -19.62 -11.59
CA VAL A 197 -4.40 -20.37 -10.94
C VAL A 197 -3.24 -19.39 -10.77
N PRO A 198 -3.12 -18.75 -9.59
CA PRO A 198 -2.23 -17.61 -9.41
C PRO A 198 -0.75 -17.98 -9.52
N ILE A 199 -0.38 -19.24 -9.26
CA ILE A 199 0.99 -19.71 -9.39
C ILE A 199 1.01 -21.23 -9.65
N THR A 200 1.87 -21.68 -10.57
CA THR A 200 2.05 -23.09 -10.88
C THR A 200 3.47 -23.42 -11.36
N TYR A 201 3.83 -24.69 -11.31
CA TYR A 201 5.11 -25.22 -11.79
C TYR A 201 5.16 -25.33 -13.32
N ASN A 202 4.06 -25.74 -13.93
CA ASN A 202 3.94 -25.89 -15.38
C ASN A 202 2.57 -25.45 -15.88
N VAL A 203 2.46 -25.38 -17.20
CA VAL A 203 1.27 -24.93 -17.94
C VAL A 203 -0.01 -25.73 -17.63
N TYR A 204 0.09 -27.01 -17.23
CA TYR A 204 -1.06 -27.88 -16.96
C TYR A 204 -1.47 -27.95 -15.48
N ALA A 205 -0.70 -27.34 -14.57
CA ALA A 205 -0.97 -27.35 -13.12
C ALA A 205 -1.16 -28.77 -12.54
N ASP A 206 -0.40 -29.75 -13.05
CA ASP A 206 -0.60 -31.18 -12.78
C ASP A 206 0.38 -31.77 -11.74
N GLN A 207 1.39 -31.02 -11.30
CA GLN A 207 2.52 -31.58 -10.53
C GLN A 207 2.75 -30.98 -9.14
N VAL A 208 2.72 -29.65 -8.99
CA VAL A 208 3.13 -29.00 -7.73
C VAL A 208 1.99 -28.22 -7.10
N ILE A 209 1.28 -27.44 -7.91
CA ILE A 209 0.12 -26.66 -7.50
C ILE A 209 -1.00 -26.95 -8.48
N ARG A 210 -2.17 -27.30 -7.94
CA ARG A 210 -3.37 -27.62 -8.69
C ARG A 210 -4.56 -26.92 -8.07
N ARG A 211 -5.50 -26.47 -8.88
CA ARG A 211 -6.82 -26.05 -8.43
C ARG A 211 -7.85 -27.09 -8.87
N ASP A 212 -8.69 -27.54 -7.94
CA ASP A 212 -9.65 -28.64 -8.19
C ASP A 212 -10.91 -28.20 -8.94
N GLY A 213 -11.16 -26.90 -9.01
CA GLY A 213 -12.31 -26.33 -9.70
C GLY A 213 -12.00 -24.92 -10.17
N GLN A 214 -12.74 -24.47 -11.16
CA GLN A 214 -12.51 -23.17 -11.81
C GLN A 214 -13.41 -22.05 -11.25
N SER A 215 -14.12 -22.35 -10.16
CA SER A 215 -14.89 -21.35 -9.40
C SER A 215 -13.96 -20.66 -8.41
N TYR A 216 -14.21 -19.36 -8.18
CA TYR A 216 -13.52 -18.62 -7.12
C TYR A 216 -13.67 -19.31 -5.76
N ALA A 217 -14.81 -19.99 -5.52
CA ALA A 217 -15.09 -20.69 -4.27
C ALA A 217 -14.39 -22.07 -4.15
N ALA A 218 -13.78 -22.58 -5.23
CA ALA A 218 -12.99 -23.80 -5.16
C ALA A 218 -11.74 -23.57 -4.29
N PRO A 219 -11.24 -24.59 -3.56
CA PRO A 219 -10.05 -24.47 -2.73
C PRO A 219 -8.89 -23.80 -3.47
N ILE A 220 -8.21 -22.87 -2.79
CA ILE A 220 -7.03 -22.18 -3.32
C ILE A 220 -5.96 -23.22 -3.68
N TRP A 221 -5.74 -24.18 -2.78
CA TRP A 221 -4.86 -25.33 -2.96
C TRP A 221 -5.72 -26.58 -3.15
N GLY A 222 -5.90 -26.99 -4.40
CA GLY A 222 -6.63 -28.22 -4.74
C GLY A 222 -5.95 -29.48 -4.20
N SER A 223 -6.69 -30.58 -4.16
CA SER A 223 -6.29 -31.90 -3.66
C SER A 223 -5.00 -32.44 -4.26
N GLY A 224 -4.71 -32.12 -5.52
CA GLY A 224 -3.46 -32.49 -6.20
C GLY A 224 -2.26 -31.57 -5.89
N THR A 225 -2.42 -30.53 -5.08
CA THR A 225 -1.33 -29.67 -4.62
C THR A 225 -0.47 -30.39 -3.59
N THR A 226 0.85 -30.21 -3.64
CA THR A 226 1.76 -30.78 -2.64
C THR A 226 1.41 -30.32 -1.22
N ASN A 227 1.51 -31.21 -0.24
CA ASN A 227 1.26 -30.88 1.18
C ASN A 227 2.17 -29.75 1.70
N ILE A 228 3.33 -29.53 1.05
CA ILE A 228 4.29 -28.46 1.37
C ILE A 228 3.62 -27.07 1.39
N VAL A 229 2.66 -26.84 0.50
CA VAL A 229 1.90 -25.57 0.43
C VAL A 229 0.42 -25.74 0.74
N ARG A 230 -0.17 -26.91 0.41
CA ARG A 230 -1.60 -27.16 0.61
C ARG A 230 -2.01 -27.06 2.08
N ASP A 231 -1.19 -27.62 2.97
CA ASP A 231 -1.49 -27.72 4.40
C ASP A 231 -0.82 -26.58 5.20
N ALA A 232 -0.12 -25.68 4.50
CA ALA A 232 0.67 -24.61 5.09
C ALA A 232 -0.14 -23.31 5.32
N PRO A 233 0.33 -22.41 6.20
CA PRO A 233 -0.31 -21.13 6.45
C PRO A 233 -0.61 -20.34 5.15
N THR A 234 -1.87 -19.95 5.01
CA THR A 234 -2.42 -19.20 3.87
C THR A 234 -3.30 -18.08 4.39
N TRP A 235 -3.24 -16.91 3.76
CA TRP A 235 -4.07 -15.76 4.12
C TRP A 235 -4.70 -15.12 2.89
N LEU A 236 -5.88 -14.52 3.11
CA LEU A 236 -6.53 -13.61 2.17
C LEU A 236 -6.69 -12.24 2.86
N ASP A 237 -6.14 -11.19 2.25
CA ASP A 237 -6.10 -9.84 2.84
C ASP A 237 -5.56 -9.83 4.29
N GLY A 238 -4.50 -10.61 4.55
CA GLY A 238 -3.88 -10.75 5.87
C GLY A 238 -4.69 -11.55 6.90
N GLN A 239 -5.86 -12.09 6.52
CA GLN A 239 -6.69 -12.94 7.36
C GLN A 239 -6.42 -14.43 7.11
N PRO A 240 -6.16 -15.24 8.15
CA PRO A 240 -5.82 -16.64 7.97
C PRO A 240 -7.01 -17.42 7.40
N VAL A 241 -6.74 -18.28 6.42
CA VAL A 241 -7.70 -19.20 5.82
C VAL A 241 -7.09 -20.59 5.69
N ASN A 242 -7.94 -21.62 5.61
CA ASN A 242 -7.48 -22.96 5.25
C ASN A 242 -7.52 -23.11 3.73
N GLY A 243 -6.40 -22.87 3.04
CA GLY A 243 -6.31 -22.91 1.58
C GLY A 243 -6.71 -24.26 0.94
N ALA A 244 -6.68 -25.36 1.68
CA ALA A 244 -7.11 -26.69 1.21
C ALA A 244 -8.65 -26.85 1.15
N SER A 245 -9.40 -25.94 1.79
CA SER A 245 -10.87 -26.03 1.88
C SER A 245 -11.59 -24.72 1.57
N ASN A 246 -10.91 -23.58 1.72
CA ASN A 246 -11.42 -22.26 1.40
C ASN A 246 -10.98 -21.84 0.00
N GLY A 247 -11.91 -21.25 -0.75
CA GLY A 247 -11.61 -20.52 -1.98
C GLY A 247 -11.41 -19.03 -1.76
N PHE A 248 -11.27 -18.32 -2.86
CA PHE A 248 -11.26 -16.87 -2.97
C PHE A 248 -12.65 -16.25 -2.72
N ARG A 249 -12.72 -14.91 -2.69
CA ARG A 249 -13.93 -14.15 -2.30
C ARG A 249 -14.63 -13.44 -3.47
N ALA A 250 -14.27 -13.74 -4.70
CA ALA A 250 -14.81 -13.11 -5.92
C ALA A 250 -14.61 -11.58 -5.97
N THR A 251 -13.45 -11.10 -5.54
CA THR A 251 -13.10 -9.68 -5.46
C THR A 251 -11.61 -9.49 -5.76
N GLU A 252 -11.18 -8.24 -5.90
CA GLU A 252 -9.78 -7.87 -5.73
C GLU A 252 -9.35 -8.17 -4.29
N GLU A 253 -8.28 -8.97 -4.15
CA GLU A 253 -7.74 -9.44 -2.89
C GLU A 253 -6.25 -9.79 -2.99
N LEU A 254 -5.60 -9.92 -1.83
CA LEU A 254 -4.23 -10.39 -1.70
C LEU A 254 -4.22 -11.83 -1.22
N LEU A 255 -3.65 -12.74 -2.02
CA LEU A 255 -3.23 -14.05 -1.56
C LEU A 255 -1.81 -13.97 -0.98
N SER A 256 -1.63 -14.45 0.24
CA SER A 256 -0.30 -14.73 0.78
C SER A 256 -0.21 -16.15 1.35
N PHE A 257 0.99 -16.72 1.36
CA PHE A 257 1.24 -18.04 1.94
C PHE A 257 2.69 -18.18 2.38
N GLN A 258 2.91 -19.07 3.35
CA GLN A 258 4.24 -19.50 3.78
C GLN A 258 4.27 -21.02 3.85
N ALA A 259 4.87 -21.65 2.86
CA ALA A 259 5.02 -23.08 2.75
C ALA A 259 5.97 -23.67 3.82
N ASP A 260 5.70 -24.90 4.22
CA ASP A 260 6.52 -25.64 5.21
C ASP A 260 7.91 -26.00 4.67
N GLY A 261 8.09 -25.90 3.36
CA GLY A 261 9.35 -26.13 2.65
C GLY A 261 9.38 -25.42 1.31
N VAL A 262 10.50 -25.58 0.61
CA VAL A 262 10.68 -24.99 -0.72
C VAL A 262 9.99 -25.87 -1.77
N PHE A 263 9.23 -25.23 -2.66
CA PHE A 263 8.71 -25.83 -3.89
C PHE A 263 9.12 -24.99 -5.11
N GLN A 264 8.91 -25.53 -6.30
CA GLN A 264 9.27 -24.84 -7.55
C GLN A 264 8.03 -24.25 -8.23
N ALA A 265 8.16 -23.00 -8.68
CA ALA A 265 7.15 -22.31 -9.48
C ALA A 265 7.77 -21.67 -10.72
N GLY A 266 6.98 -21.53 -11.78
CA GLY A 266 7.47 -20.92 -13.03
C GLY A 266 6.40 -20.44 -14.00
N TYR A 267 5.12 -20.50 -13.64
CA TYR A 267 4.01 -20.09 -14.48
C TYR A 267 2.95 -19.33 -13.68
N PHE A 268 2.31 -18.39 -14.37
CA PHE A 268 1.18 -17.59 -13.91
C PHE A 268 0.09 -17.63 -14.98
N GLY A 269 -1.16 -17.83 -14.56
CA GLY A 269 -2.26 -18.13 -15.48
C GLY A 269 -2.37 -19.63 -15.82
N PHE A 270 -3.55 -20.03 -16.26
CA PHE A 270 -3.91 -21.43 -16.52
C PHE A 270 -4.16 -21.71 -18.01
N PHE A 271 -3.59 -22.81 -18.50
CA PHE A 271 -3.86 -23.33 -19.83
C PHE A 271 -5.24 -23.99 -19.90
N GLY A 272 -6.17 -23.41 -20.66
CA GLY A 272 -7.58 -23.79 -20.67
C GLY A 272 -8.51 -22.77 -19.98
N GLY A 273 -7.97 -21.66 -19.46
CA GLY A 273 -8.76 -20.54 -18.91
C GLY A 273 -9.55 -19.73 -19.96
N ASP A 274 -9.38 -20.09 -21.23
CA ASP A 274 -10.09 -19.56 -22.39
C ASP A 274 -11.44 -20.24 -22.66
N ASN A 275 -11.77 -21.35 -21.98
CA ASN A 275 -13.04 -22.05 -22.15
C ASN A 275 -14.23 -21.10 -21.93
N PRO A 276 -15.02 -20.77 -22.97
CA PRO A 276 -16.11 -19.81 -22.87
C PRO A 276 -17.27 -20.30 -21.99
N ALA A 277 -17.35 -21.60 -21.69
CA ALA A 277 -18.34 -22.16 -20.78
C ALA A 277 -17.99 -21.95 -19.29
N THR A 278 -16.77 -21.50 -18.98
CA THR A 278 -16.27 -21.30 -17.62
C THR A 278 -15.41 -20.03 -17.59
N PRO A 279 -15.94 -18.87 -17.14
CA PRO A 279 -15.14 -17.65 -17.07
C PRO A 279 -14.12 -17.80 -15.94
N ASN A 280 -12.88 -18.15 -16.30
CA ASN A 280 -11.78 -18.52 -15.39
C ASN A 280 -10.61 -17.54 -15.45
N ARG A 281 -10.93 -16.25 -15.55
CA ARG A 281 -10.00 -15.23 -16.00
C ARG A 281 -9.55 -14.42 -14.80
N GLU A 282 -8.49 -14.85 -14.13
CA GLU A 282 -7.89 -14.00 -13.11
C GLU A 282 -7.28 -12.75 -13.73
N ARG A 283 -7.27 -11.68 -12.94
CA ARG A 283 -6.32 -10.59 -13.16
C ARG A 283 -5.28 -10.69 -12.06
N LEU A 284 -4.01 -10.56 -12.42
CA LEU A 284 -2.92 -10.53 -11.45
C LEU A 284 -2.36 -9.11 -11.39
N GLY A 285 -2.22 -8.60 -10.17
CA GLY A 285 -1.51 -7.37 -9.88
C GLY A 285 -0.04 -7.68 -9.62
N GLU A 286 0.48 -7.13 -8.54
CA GLU A 286 1.86 -7.36 -8.10
C GLU A 286 2.06 -8.75 -7.48
N ILE A 287 3.19 -9.36 -7.82
CA ILE A 287 3.61 -10.70 -7.42
C ILE A 287 4.99 -10.60 -6.77
N ILE A 288 5.15 -11.16 -5.56
CA ILE A 288 6.42 -11.20 -4.84
C ILE A 288 6.65 -12.61 -4.31
N LEU A 289 7.80 -13.20 -4.62
CA LEU A 289 8.16 -14.56 -4.22
C LEU A 289 9.48 -14.59 -3.46
N PHE A 290 9.57 -15.41 -2.43
CA PHE A 290 10.77 -15.64 -1.62
C PHE A 290 11.10 -17.12 -1.60
N GLU A 291 12.38 -17.47 -1.65
CA GLU A 291 12.86 -18.84 -1.42
C GLU A 291 12.99 -19.18 0.07
N SER A 292 12.87 -18.18 0.95
CA SER A 292 12.90 -18.33 2.41
C SER A 292 11.53 -18.12 3.04
N ALA A 293 11.37 -18.61 4.27
CA ALA A 293 10.31 -18.16 5.17
C ALA A 293 10.61 -16.71 5.57
N LEU A 294 9.56 -15.93 5.79
CA LEU A 294 9.67 -14.58 6.35
C LEU A 294 9.35 -14.63 7.84
N ASP A 295 9.85 -13.64 8.59
CA ASP A 295 9.32 -13.39 9.92
C ASP A 295 7.95 -12.70 9.83
N ASP A 296 7.20 -12.76 10.94
CA ASP A 296 5.84 -12.24 11.01
C ASP A 296 5.77 -10.74 10.68
N ALA A 297 6.80 -9.96 11.05
CA ALA A 297 6.85 -8.52 10.82
C ALA A 297 7.05 -8.18 9.34
N ALA A 298 7.99 -8.84 8.67
CA ALA A 298 8.22 -8.69 7.23
C ALA A 298 6.99 -9.16 6.44
N HIS A 299 6.40 -10.30 6.81
CA HIS A 299 5.18 -10.79 6.17
C HIS A 299 4.03 -9.79 6.30
N ALA A 300 3.75 -9.32 7.51
CA ALA A 300 2.69 -8.34 7.77
C ALA A 300 2.95 -7.00 7.06
N GLY A 301 4.20 -6.54 7.00
CA GLY A 301 4.60 -5.32 6.31
C GLY A 301 4.34 -5.39 4.80
N ILE A 302 4.68 -6.52 4.16
CA ILE A 302 4.42 -6.72 2.72
C ILE A 302 2.92 -6.80 2.45
N GLU A 303 2.14 -7.47 3.30
CA GLU A 303 0.68 -7.50 3.17
C GLU A 303 0.08 -6.09 3.30
N ALA A 304 0.52 -5.33 4.30
CA ALA A 304 0.08 -3.95 4.49
C ALA A 304 0.41 -3.08 3.27
N TYR A 305 1.63 -3.18 2.73
CA TYR A 305 2.03 -2.51 1.50
C TYR A 305 1.11 -2.84 0.32
N LEU A 306 0.93 -4.13 0.02
CA LEU A 306 0.18 -4.58 -1.16
C LEU A 306 -1.33 -4.30 -1.01
N MET A 307 -1.92 -4.54 0.16
CA MET A 307 -3.33 -4.24 0.42
C MET A 307 -3.62 -2.74 0.30
N SER A 308 -2.70 -1.91 0.79
CA SER A 308 -2.81 -0.45 0.72
C SER A 308 -2.73 0.06 -0.73
N LYS A 309 -1.71 -0.40 -1.47
CA LYS A 309 -1.49 -0.01 -2.86
C LYS A 309 -2.63 -0.50 -3.77
N TRP A 310 -3.01 -1.76 -3.68
CA TRP A 310 -3.88 -2.38 -4.68
C TRP A 310 -5.35 -2.40 -4.29
N LEU A 311 -5.67 -2.52 -2.99
CA LEU A 311 -7.03 -2.78 -2.52
C LEU A 311 -7.63 -1.61 -1.76
N GLY A 312 -6.82 -0.62 -1.38
CA GLY A 312 -7.26 0.52 -0.57
C GLY A 312 -7.59 0.14 0.86
N LYS A 313 -7.07 -1.00 1.32
CA LYS A 313 -7.33 -1.57 2.64
C LYS A 313 -6.08 -1.43 3.49
N ALA A 314 -6.27 -1.06 4.76
CA ALA A 314 -5.24 -1.23 5.77
C ALA A 314 -5.31 -2.66 6.33
N ARG A 315 -4.16 -3.31 6.45
CA ARG A 315 -4.03 -4.58 7.16
C ARG A 315 -4.25 -4.36 8.66
N ASP A 316 -4.82 -5.33 9.37
CA ASP A 316 -4.81 -5.36 10.85
C ASP A 316 -3.40 -5.05 11.41
N GLY A 317 -3.34 -4.17 12.42
CA GLY A 317 -2.08 -3.62 12.94
C GLY A 317 -1.57 -2.36 12.21
N TYR A 318 -2.25 -1.95 11.13
CA TYR A 318 -1.97 -0.72 10.38
C TYR A 318 -3.24 0.13 10.22
N THR A 319 -3.08 1.41 9.87
CA THR A 319 -4.20 2.32 9.62
C THR A 319 -3.90 3.28 8.45
N ASP A 320 -4.87 3.55 7.58
CA ASP A 320 -4.70 4.49 6.45
C ASP A 320 -5.76 5.59 6.43
N PHE A 321 -5.39 6.77 6.92
CA PHE A 321 -6.19 8.00 6.86
C PHE A 321 -5.66 9.03 5.86
N SER A 322 -4.67 8.65 5.02
CA SER A 322 -4.06 9.57 4.06
C SER A 322 -5.04 10.08 2.99
N GLY A 323 -6.11 9.34 2.72
CA GLY A 323 -7.18 9.75 1.80
C GLY A 323 -8.38 10.41 2.48
N ALA A 324 -8.35 10.60 3.81
CA ALA A 324 -9.39 11.26 4.57
C ALA A 324 -9.14 12.77 4.65
N SER A 325 -10.20 13.55 4.58
CA SER A 325 -10.22 14.98 4.88
C SER A 325 -11.25 15.24 5.98
N VAL A 326 -10.89 16.01 7.00
CA VAL A 326 -11.81 16.38 8.08
C VAL A 326 -12.25 17.83 7.92
N ASP A 327 -13.53 18.09 8.15
CA ASP A 327 -14.12 19.43 8.12
C ASP A 327 -15.11 19.63 9.27
N GLY A 328 -15.50 20.87 9.54
CA GLY A 328 -16.50 21.24 10.54
C GLY A 328 -15.92 21.65 11.90
N THR A 329 -16.74 21.48 12.93
CA THR A 329 -16.43 21.81 14.33
C THR A 329 -16.36 20.52 15.15
N GLY A 330 -15.48 20.42 16.15
CA GLY A 330 -15.27 19.18 16.91
C GLY A 330 -13.79 18.92 17.20
N THR A 331 -13.46 17.69 17.60
CA THR A 331 -12.09 17.33 17.99
C THR A 331 -11.53 16.20 17.12
N VAL A 332 -10.28 16.33 16.68
CA VAL A 332 -9.49 15.24 16.12
C VAL A 332 -8.36 14.92 17.08
N ALA A 333 -8.35 13.74 17.67
CA ALA A 333 -7.31 13.29 18.59
C ALA A 333 -6.39 12.27 17.91
N ALA A 334 -5.08 12.45 18.04
CA ALA A 334 -4.06 11.53 17.55
C ALA A 334 -2.83 11.54 18.46
N THR A 335 -2.02 10.47 18.44
CA THR A 335 -0.77 10.43 19.21
C THR A 335 0.26 11.41 18.63
N THR A 336 0.55 11.29 17.33
CA THR A 336 1.60 12.06 16.64
C THR A 336 1.07 12.73 15.37
N PRO A 337 1.71 13.82 14.89
CA PRO A 337 1.25 14.54 13.70
C PRO A 337 1.17 13.72 12.41
N ASP A 338 2.06 12.74 12.22
CA ASP A 338 2.10 11.87 11.03
C ASP A 338 0.87 10.96 10.91
N ARG A 339 0.04 10.88 11.96
CA ARG A 339 -1.24 10.15 11.97
C ARG A 339 -2.41 10.98 11.45
N LEU A 340 -2.26 12.30 11.43
CA LEU A 340 -3.40 13.17 11.18
C LEU A 340 -3.94 12.98 9.75
N PRO A 341 -5.27 12.98 9.56
CA PRO A 341 -5.87 13.12 8.25
C PRO A 341 -5.59 14.52 7.67
N ALA A 342 -5.92 14.72 6.40
CA ALA A 342 -5.96 16.07 5.85
C ALA A 342 -7.11 16.87 6.48
N PHE A 343 -7.02 18.21 6.44
CA PHE A 343 -8.08 19.10 6.91
C PHE A 343 -8.57 19.98 5.78
N ALA A 344 -9.88 20.19 5.70
CA ALA A 344 -10.46 21.21 4.83
C ALA A 344 -10.08 22.60 5.34
N GLU A 345 -9.96 23.59 4.44
CA GLU A 345 -9.64 24.98 4.83
C GLU A 345 -10.69 25.58 5.78
N THR A 346 -11.92 25.07 5.74
CA THR A 346 -13.05 25.47 6.59
C THR A 346 -13.08 24.78 7.95
N PHE A 347 -12.18 23.81 8.21
CA PHE A 347 -12.09 23.15 9.49
C PHE A 347 -11.79 24.17 10.59
N SER A 348 -12.63 24.21 11.62
CA SER A 348 -12.54 25.15 12.74
C SER A 348 -12.57 24.47 14.11
N GLY A 349 -12.42 23.14 14.11
CA GLY A 349 -12.33 22.32 15.32
C GLY A 349 -10.95 22.37 16.00
N THR A 350 -10.76 21.49 16.98
CA THR A 350 -9.51 21.30 17.72
C THR A 350 -8.82 20.02 17.31
N VAL A 351 -7.53 20.07 17.01
CA VAL A 351 -6.65 18.91 16.89
C VAL A 351 -5.91 18.72 18.20
N THR A 352 -6.00 17.54 18.82
CA THR A 352 -5.31 17.20 20.05
C THR A 352 -4.22 16.18 19.77
N LEU A 353 -2.98 16.53 20.10
CA LEU A 353 -1.82 15.65 20.00
C LEU A 353 -1.32 15.29 21.38
N SER A 354 -1.19 13.98 21.66
CA SER A 354 -0.71 13.50 22.97
C SER A 354 0.79 13.25 23.03
N THR A 355 1.52 13.39 21.93
CA THR A 355 3.00 13.32 21.92
C THR A 355 3.63 14.41 22.79
N ASP A 356 4.72 14.05 23.46
CA ASP A 356 5.61 14.97 24.17
C ASP A 356 6.85 15.33 23.33
N THR A 357 6.92 14.84 22.08
CA THR A 357 8.07 15.01 21.19
C THR A 357 7.62 15.40 19.78
N PHE A 358 8.27 16.40 19.19
CA PHE A 358 8.13 16.77 17.78
C PHE A 358 9.49 16.72 17.09
N ASP A 359 9.62 15.83 16.12
CA ASP A 359 10.81 15.75 15.26
C ASP A 359 10.58 16.54 13.97
N LEU A 360 11.37 17.60 13.78
CA LEU A 360 11.25 18.52 12.65
C LEU A 360 12.62 18.71 12.01
N THR A 361 12.64 18.78 10.68
CA THR A 361 13.83 19.08 9.88
C THR A 361 13.65 20.42 9.18
N LEU A 362 14.56 21.36 9.42
CA LEU A 362 14.69 22.59 8.65
C LEU A 362 15.79 22.45 7.61
N GLY A 363 15.45 22.69 6.34
CA GLY A 363 16.39 22.66 5.23
C GLY A 363 16.06 23.73 4.21
N THR A 364 16.57 23.57 2.99
CA THR A 364 16.22 24.41 1.84
C THR A 364 15.74 23.57 0.67
N ASN A 365 14.79 24.10 -0.11
CA ASN A 365 14.41 23.51 -1.38
C ASN A 365 15.46 23.79 -2.47
N ALA A 366 15.24 23.27 -3.68
CA ALA A 366 16.13 23.49 -4.83
C ALA A 366 16.28 24.97 -5.24
N LEU A 367 15.40 25.85 -4.75
CA LEU A 367 15.44 27.30 -4.96
C LEU A 367 16.13 28.05 -3.80
N GLY A 368 16.67 27.33 -2.81
CA GLY A 368 17.31 27.90 -1.63
C GLY A 368 16.33 28.46 -0.59
N GLN A 369 15.03 28.23 -0.74
CA GLN A 369 14.01 28.69 0.22
C GLN A 369 13.92 27.72 1.38
N ALA A 370 13.77 28.23 2.60
CA ALA A 370 13.65 27.39 3.78
C ALA A 370 12.37 26.54 3.75
N THR A 371 12.51 25.27 4.15
CA THR A 371 11.40 24.31 4.21
C THR A 371 11.48 23.51 5.50
N VAL A 372 10.32 23.20 6.08
CA VAL A 372 10.18 22.32 7.24
C VAL A 372 9.60 20.96 6.82
N SER A 373 10.11 19.89 7.40
CA SER A 373 9.60 18.52 7.20
C SER A 373 9.49 17.80 8.55
N PRO A 374 8.36 17.13 8.86
CA PRO A 374 7.11 17.21 8.13
C PRO A 374 6.51 18.63 8.18
N SER A 375 5.70 18.98 7.17
CA SER A 375 4.90 20.21 7.21
C SER A 375 3.64 19.96 8.02
N LEU A 376 3.39 20.78 9.03
CA LEU A 376 2.18 20.70 9.85
C LEU A 376 1.43 22.04 9.82
N ALA A 377 0.30 22.03 9.12
CA ALA A 377 -0.60 23.17 9.00
C ALA A 377 -2.03 22.74 9.36
N ILE A 378 -2.59 23.34 10.41
CA ILE A 378 -3.90 22.96 10.96
C ILE A 378 -4.84 24.18 10.91
N PRO A 379 -5.89 24.20 10.05
CA PRO A 379 -6.77 25.37 9.96
C PRO A 379 -7.43 25.77 11.28
N GLY A 380 -7.72 24.79 12.15
CA GLY A 380 -8.33 24.97 13.46
C GLY A 380 -7.35 25.17 14.62
N THR A 381 -7.81 24.89 15.83
CA THR A 381 -7.00 24.98 17.06
C THR A 381 -6.11 23.76 17.24
N LEU A 382 -4.85 23.93 17.67
CA LEU A 382 -3.95 22.84 18.04
C LEU A 382 -3.76 22.79 19.57
N ALA A 383 -4.11 21.67 20.19
CA ALA A 383 -3.82 21.32 21.56
C ALA A 383 -2.69 20.28 21.62
N VAL A 384 -1.70 20.53 22.49
CA VAL A 384 -0.53 19.67 22.69
C VAL A 384 -0.36 19.35 24.18
N ALA A 385 0.52 18.40 24.50
CA ALA A 385 0.91 18.15 25.89
C ALA A 385 1.48 19.42 26.56
N ALA A 386 1.33 19.52 27.87
CA ALA A 386 1.72 20.71 28.65
C ALA A 386 3.24 21.01 28.59
N GLY A 387 4.06 20.01 28.27
CA GLY A 387 5.50 20.17 28.08
C GLY A 387 6.05 19.02 27.23
N GLY A 388 7.25 19.21 26.71
CA GLY A 388 7.86 18.27 25.79
C GLY A 388 9.16 18.79 25.17
N THR A 389 9.59 18.12 24.10
CA THR A 389 10.80 18.48 23.35
C THR A 389 10.48 18.65 21.87
N VAL A 390 10.90 19.78 21.29
CA VAL A 390 11.00 19.95 19.84
C VAL A 390 12.43 19.59 19.43
N ASN A 391 12.60 18.48 18.73
CA ASN A 391 13.86 18.08 18.12
C ASN A 391 13.96 18.70 16.72
N LEU A 392 14.82 19.70 16.58
CA LEU A 392 15.00 20.44 15.34
C LEU A 392 16.34 20.08 14.68
N THR A 393 16.27 19.31 13.61
CA THR A 393 17.44 18.95 12.79
C THR A 393 17.62 19.96 11.66
N PHE A 394 18.81 20.54 11.54
CA PHE A 394 19.16 21.39 10.40
C PHE A 394 19.80 20.54 9.30
N ALA A 395 19.10 20.40 8.18
CA ALA A 395 19.63 19.78 6.96
C ALA A 395 20.48 20.75 6.11
N ALA A 396 20.43 22.05 6.44
CA ALA A 396 21.26 23.07 5.84
C ALA A 396 21.48 24.22 6.84
N ARG A 397 22.62 24.92 6.71
CA ARG A 397 22.92 26.10 7.53
C ARG A 397 22.10 27.31 7.07
N LEU A 398 21.00 27.58 7.77
CA LEU A 398 20.11 28.70 7.47
C LEU A 398 20.64 30.04 8.03
N PRO A 399 20.36 31.18 7.37
CA PRO A 399 20.72 32.50 7.89
C PRO A 399 19.89 32.89 9.13
N ALA A 400 20.26 34.00 9.77
CA ALA A 400 19.45 34.57 10.84
C ALA A 400 18.05 34.94 10.33
N GLY A 401 17.02 34.65 11.12
CA GLY A 401 15.63 34.81 10.68
C GLY A 401 14.62 34.11 11.56
N LEU A 402 13.36 34.15 11.14
CA LEU A 402 12.24 33.48 11.76
C LEU A 402 11.66 32.45 10.78
N TYR A 403 11.63 31.19 11.19
CA TYR A 403 11.28 30.06 10.34
C TYR A 403 10.05 29.35 10.93
N PRO A 404 8.88 29.42 10.27
CA PRO A 404 7.69 28.71 10.70
C PRO A 404 7.95 27.20 10.73
N LEU A 405 7.63 26.59 11.86
CA LEU A 405 7.74 25.15 12.10
C LEU A 405 6.37 24.48 12.01
N ILE A 406 5.39 25.06 12.71
CA ILE A 406 4.00 24.60 12.78
C ILE A 406 3.11 25.81 12.61
N THR A 407 2.08 25.70 11.76
CA THR A 407 1.03 26.71 11.63
C THR A 407 -0.31 26.13 12.04
N CYS A 408 -1.09 26.92 12.76
CA CYS A 408 -2.45 26.58 13.14
C CYS A 408 -3.34 27.83 13.20
N GLY A 409 -4.66 27.65 13.29
CA GLY A 409 -5.59 28.75 13.53
C GLY A 409 -5.39 29.40 14.91
N ALA A 410 -5.14 28.58 15.93
CA ALA A 410 -4.73 29.02 17.27
C ALA A 410 -4.10 27.87 18.06
N PHE A 411 -3.27 28.17 19.06
CA PHE A 411 -2.89 27.18 20.08
C PHE A 411 -3.91 27.15 21.23
N ALA A 412 -4.25 25.97 21.72
CA ALA A 412 -5.03 25.82 22.94
C ALA A 412 -4.13 26.00 24.18
N GLY A 413 -4.65 26.71 25.19
CA GLY A 413 -3.91 26.97 26.43
C GLY A 413 -2.58 27.69 26.17
N GLU A 414 -1.52 27.25 26.83
CA GLU A 414 -0.17 27.83 26.71
C GLU A 414 0.59 27.30 25.47
N GLY A 415 0.08 26.28 24.78
CA GLY A 415 0.74 25.65 23.62
C GLY A 415 2.13 25.10 23.97
N PHE A 416 3.17 25.69 23.37
CA PHE A 416 4.57 25.29 23.48
C PHE A 416 5.37 26.12 24.50
N ALA A 417 4.73 26.87 25.41
CA ALA A 417 5.42 27.76 26.35
C ALA A 417 6.46 27.05 27.24
N ASP A 418 6.16 25.84 27.72
CA ASP A 418 7.03 25.02 28.59
C ASP A 418 7.80 23.92 27.82
N TRP A 419 7.84 24.01 26.49
CA TRP A 419 8.55 23.05 25.66
C TRP A 419 10.03 23.41 25.52
N THR A 420 10.88 22.37 25.49
CA THR A 420 12.31 22.52 25.28
C THR A 420 12.67 22.36 23.80
N LEU A 421 13.79 22.95 23.39
CA LEU A 421 14.33 22.83 22.03
C LEU A 421 15.65 22.05 22.08
N ALA A 422 15.72 20.94 21.35
CA ALA A 422 16.96 20.24 21.05
C ALA A 422 17.33 20.48 19.59
N VAL A 423 18.57 20.89 19.31
CA VAL A 423 19.05 21.16 17.94
C VAL A 423 20.14 20.20 17.53
N SER A 424 20.14 19.78 16.26
CA SER A 424 21.15 18.89 15.69
C SER A 424 21.41 19.21 14.20
N GLY A 425 22.41 18.56 13.60
CA GLY A 425 22.75 18.73 12.17
C GLY A 425 23.61 19.97 11.90
N ASP A 426 23.36 20.63 10.76
CA ASP A 426 24.06 21.83 10.30
C ASP A 426 23.59 23.10 11.01
N VAL A 427 23.69 23.09 12.35
CA VAL A 427 23.19 24.16 13.21
C VAL A 427 23.81 25.51 12.82
N PRO A 428 22.99 26.57 12.66
CA PRO A 428 23.45 27.91 12.30
C PRO A 428 24.32 28.55 13.38
N VAL A 429 25.12 29.54 12.98
CA VAL A 429 25.93 30.33 13.92
C VAL A 429 25.01 31.37 14.55
N GLY A 430 24.67 31.19 15.83
CA GLY A 430 23.75 32.06 16.58
C GLY A 430 22.81 31.24 17.48
N ASP A 431 22.19 31.91 18.45
CA ASP A 431 21.24 31.24 19.34
C ASP A 431 19.97 30.85 18.56
N VAL A 432 19.56 29.59 18.72
CA VAL A 432 18.30 29.07 18.18
C VAL A 432 17.31 28.95 19.33
N THR A 433 16.14 29.58 19.17
CA THR A 433 15.09 29.59 20.20
C THR A 433 13.71 29.33 19.57
N LEU A 434 12.80 28.74 20.35
CA LEU A 434 11.39 28.64 19.95
C LEU A 434 10.67 29.95 20.24
N VAL A 435 9.84 30.38 19.29
CA VAL A 435 8.98 31.55 19.44
C VAL A 435 7.56 31.15 19.04
N GLN A 436 6.64 31.27 19.98
CA GLN A 436 5.21 31.09 19.73
C GLN A 436 4.54 32.45 19.50
N SER A 437 3.67 32.50 18.49
CA SER A 437 2.71 33.57 18.22
C SER A 437 1.33 32.97 18.04
N ALA A 438 0.26 33.79 17.98
CA ALA A 438 -1.13 33.36 18.11
C ALA A 438 -1.54 32.08 17.36
N GLY A 439 -0.95 31.80 16.19
CA GLY A 439 -1.15 30.54 15.44
C GLY A 439 0.13 29.96 14.83
N THR A 440 1.32 30.39 15.22
CA THR A 440 2.56 29.90 14.61
C THR A 440 3.63 29.63 15.66
N LEU A 441 4.18 28.41 15.63
CA LEU A 441 5.44 28.07 16.30
C LEU A 441 6.56 28.25 15.30
N SER A 442 7.59 29.02 15.65
CA SER A 442 8.74 29.30 14.79
C SER A 442 10.06 29.01 15.50
N ALA A 443 11.07 28.62 14.72
CA ALA A 443 12.47 28.71 15.14
C ALA A 443 13.00 30.11 14.82
N ARG A 444 13.51 30.80 15.84
CA ARG A 444 14.24 32.05 15.67
C ARG A 444 15.74 31.76 15.72
N ILE A 445 16.45 32.14 14.66
CA ILE A 445 17.91 32.14 14.59
C ILE A 445 18.38 33.58 14.81
N ALA A 446 19.08 33.83 15.91
CA ALA A 446 19.62 35.16 16.20
C ALA A 446 20.78 35.52 15.24
N SER A 447 20.85 36.80 14.87
CA SER A 447 22.04 37.31 14.18
C SER A 447 23.19 37.39 15.19
N VAL A 448 24.35 36.86 14.81
CA VAL A 448 25.59 37.12 15.54
C VAL A 448 25.99 38.55 15.22
N GLY A 449 25.92 39.46 16.19
CA GLY A 449 26.24 40.86 15.98
C GLY A 449 27.57 41.08 15.26
N THR A 450 27.64 42.08 14.39
CA THR A 450 28.86 42.45 13.69
C THR A 450 29.89 42.99 14.67
N LEU A 451 31.02 42.30 14.87
CA LEU A 451 32.22 42.89 15.47
C LEU A 451 32.82 43.89 14.49
N LEU A 452 32.58 45.18 14.72
CA LEU A 452 33.29 46.26 14.01
C LEU A 452 34.66 46.45 14.66
N PHE A 453 35.73 46.00 13.99
CA PHE A 453 37.09 46.44 14.30
C PHE A 453 37.26 47.88 13.79
N LEU A 454 37.29 48.84 14.71
CA LEU A 454 37.79 50.17 14.44
C LEU A 454 39.31 50.08 14.36
N GLN A 455 39.89 50.31 13.17
CA GLN A 455 41.32 50.50 12.97
C GLN A 455 41.77 51.91 13.33
#